data_AF-A0A481D7F9-F1
#
_entry.id   AF-A0A481D7F9-F1
#
_cell.length_a   1.000
_cell.length_b   1.000
_cell.length_c   1.000
_cell.angle_alpha   90.00
_cell.angle_beta   90.00
_cell.angle_gamma   90.00
#
_symmetry.space_group_name_H-M   'P 1'
#
loop_
_entity.id
_entity.type
_entity.pdbx_description
1 polymer ?
#
loop_
_entity_poly.entity_id
_entity_poly.type
_entity_poly.pdbx_seq_one_letter_code
_entity_poly.pdbx_strand_id
1 'polypeptide(L)'
;REECLRGILELVRSWITRSPYHVVWLNCKAAYGYEYLFTNLSEEFGVQVHVNKLDMFRNMPDILHHLTTDRGTQIHACRHPKAEEYFHWNKLPCGITSKNRIPLHIISIKPSTMWFGERTRKTNVIVRTGESSYRACFSFHSSYSEIKDFLSYISPVNVYPNVIPLGTTLEKVKEILKPLCRSSQNIEPKYKPLGKLKRARIIHLDSEEEEEDDDDLFDDPLPVPLRHKVPNQQTLHSEVLPMTALPQDQPEKQTESTECFKAE
;
A
#
# COMPACT_ATOMS: atom_id res chain seq x y z
N ARG A 1 -14.19 3.08 5.52
CA ARG A 1 -13.92 3.14 4.05
C ARG A 1 -15.21 2.97 3.25
N GLU A 2 -16.10 2.12 3.75
CA GLU A 2 -17.38 1.67 3.21
C GLU A 2 -18.38 2.82 3.07
N GLU A 3 -18.49 3.71 4.06
CA GLU A 3 -19.37 4.90 4.00
C GLU A 3 -19.05 5.77 2.77
N CYS A 4 -17.76 6.00 2.50
CA CYS A 4 -17.29 6.78 1.35
C CYS A 4 -17.62 6.11 0.02
N LEU A 5 -17.34 4.80 -0.08
CA LEU A 5 -17.63 4.01 -1.28
C LEU A 5 -19.13 4.02 -1.59
N ARG A 6 -19.98 3.78 -0.59
CA ARG A 6 -21.44 3.77 -0.74
C ARG A 6 -21.97 5.09 -1.28
N GLY A 7 -21.52 6.21 -0.71
CA GLY A 7 -21.94 7.54 -1.17
C GLY A 7 -21.51 7.82 -2.62
N ILE A 8 -20.32 7.36 -3.03
CA ILE A 8 -19.88 7.51 -4.43
C ILE A 8 -20.68 6.59 -5.35
N LEU A 9 -20.92 5.33 -4.97
CA LEU A 9 -21.74 4.39 -5.75
C LEU A 9 -23.16 4.94 -5.97
N GLU A 10 -23.81 5.43 -4.93
CA GLU A 10 -25.15 6.02 -5.03
C GLU A 10 -25.17 7.24 -5.95
N LEU A 11 -24.20 8.14 -5.82
CA LEU A 11 -24.08 9.32 -6.69
C LEU A 11 -23.88 8.91 -8.16
N VAL A 12 -22.95 7.99 -8.43
CA VAL A 12 -22.68 7.50 -9.78
C VAL A 12 -23.91 6.83 -10.37
N ARG A 13 -24.56 5.92 -9.62
CA ARG A 13 -25.79 5.24 -10.03
C ARG A 13 -26.87 6.25 -10.43
N SER A 14 -27.11 7.25 -9.58
CA SER A 14 -28.15 8.26 -9.81
C SER A 14 -27.93 9.10 -11.07
N TRP A 15 -26.71 9.09 -11.61
CA TRP A 15 -26.32 9.82 -12.81
C TRP A 15 -26.30 8.95 -14.05
N ILE A 16 -25.49 7.88 -14.06
CA ILE A 16 -25.23 7.09 -15.28
C ILE A 16 -26.45 6.30 -15.76
N THR A 17 -27.40 6.01 -14.86
CA THR A 17 -28.63 5.27 -15.20
C THR A 17 -29.69 6.14 -15.90
N ARG A 18 -29.50 7.47 -15.95
CA ARG A 18 -30.45 8.39 -16.59
C ARG A 18 -30.48 8.22 -18.11
N SER A 19 -29.31 8.06 -18.73
CA SER A 19 -29.19 7.70 -20.15
C SER A 19 -27.74 7.30 -20.47
N PRO A 20 -27.49 6.64 -21.63
CA PRO A 20 -26.13 6.33 -22.09
C PRO A 20 -25.23 7.56 -22.33
N TYR A 21 -25.78 8.77 -22.31
CA TYR A 21 -25.07 10.03 -22.49
C TYR A 21 -24.71 10.72 -21.16
N HIS A 22 -25.15 10.18 -20.02
CA HIS A 22 -24.76 10.66 -18.70
C HIS A 22 -23.46 9.98 -18.27
N VAL A 23 -22.45 10.80 -18.01
CA VAL A 23 -21.06 10.35 -17.81
C VAL A 23 -20.51 10.97 -16.53
N VAL A 24 -19.69 10.20 -15.82
CA VAL A 24 -19.01 10.61 -14.60
C VAL A 24 -17.51 10.74 -14.87
N TRP A 25 -16.95 11.84 -14.39
CA TRP A 25 -15.51 12.04 -14.29
C TRP A 25 -15.03 11.97 -12.84
N LEU A 26 -14.26 10.94 -12.51
CA LEU A 26 -13.51 10.81 -11.27
C LEU A 26 -12.20 11.60 -11.36
N ASN A 27 -12.18 12.79 -10.76
CA ASN A 27 -11.00 13.65 -10.70
C ASN A 27 -10.05 13.21 -9.58
N CYS A 28 -9.33 12.12 -9.82
CA CYS A 28 -8.37 11.53 -8.92
C CYS A 28 -7.04 12.31 -8.89
N LYS A 29 -6.58 12.73 -7.70
CA LYS A 29 -5.34 13.51 -7.52
C LYS A 29 -4.07 12.65 -7.48
N ALA A 30 -4.12 11.47 -6.88
CA ALA A 30 -3.00 10.53 -6.84
C ALA A 30 -3.03 9.56 -8.04
N ALA A 31 -1.85 9.15 -8.51
CA ALA A 31 -1.74 8.20 -9.63
C ALA A 31 -2.26 6.81 -9.27
N TYR A 32 -2.13 6.45 -7.99
CA TYR A 32 -2.49 5.14 -7.44
C TYR A 32 -3.37 5.25 -6.21
N GLY A 33 -3.94 4.12 -5.81
CA GLY A 33 -4.71 3.93 -4.58
C GLY A 33 -6.22 4.12 -4.74
N TYR A 34 -6.68 4.40 -5.95
CA TYR A 34 -8.11 4.48 -6.29
C TYR A 34 -8.62 3.20 -6.97
N GLU A 35 -7.78 2.19 -7.17
CA GLU A 35 -8.11 0.95 -7.88
C GLU A 35 -9.31 0.28 -7.22
N TYR A 36 -9.33 0.21 -5.89
CA TYR A 36 -10.47 -0.30 -5.12
C TYR A 36 -11.78 0.44 -5.44
N LEU A 37 -11.74 1.75 -5.66
CA LEU A 37 -12.93 2.50 -6.06
C LEU A 37 -13.34 2.11 -7.49
N PHE A 38 -12.37 1.96 -8.40
CA PHE A 38 -12.65 1.60 -9.79
C PHE A 38 -13.22 0.19 -9.92
N THR A 39 -12.67 -0.80 -9.21
CA THR A 39 -13.16 -2.18 -9.24
C THR A 39 -14.60 -2.25 -8.71
N ASN A 40 -14.89 -1.64 -7.54
CA ASN A 40 -16.24 -1.64 -6.98
C ASN A 40 -17.26 -0.92 -7.88
N LEU A 41 -16.89 0.20 -8.51
CA LEU A 41 -17.76 0.87 -9.49
C LEU A 41 -18.01 -0.02 -10.72
N SER A 42 -16.99 -0.72 -11.18
CA SER A 42 -17.08 -1.57 -12.35
C SER A 42 -17.90 -2.83 -12.09
N GLU A 43 -17.70 -3.48 -10.96
CA GLU A 43 -18.50 -4.63 -10.49
C GLU A 43 -19.97 -4.25 -10.34
N GLU A 44 -20.26 -3.12 -9.69
CA GLU A 44 -21.64 -2.72 -9.40
C GLU A 44 -22.42 -2.35 -10.68
N PHE A 45 -21.77 -1.70 -11.65
CA PHE A 45 -22.45 -1.15 -12.83
C PHE A 45 -22.19 -1.94 -14.11
N GLY A 46 -21.33 -2.95 -14.09
CA GLY A 46 -20.97 -3.74 -15.27
C GLY A 46 -20.28 -2.90 -16.35
N VAL A 47 -19.63 -1.80 -15.99
CA VAL A 47 -18.92 -0.90 -16.92
C VAL A 47 -17.44 -0.82 -16.58
N GLN A 48 -16.57 -0.70 -17.57
CA GLN A 48 -15.15 -0.48 -17.34
C GLN A 48 -14.87 1.02 -17.10
N VAL A 49 -13.88 1.32 -16.27
CA VAL A 49 -13.44 2.69 -15.98
C VAL A 49 -12.35 3.11 -16.96
N HIS A 50 -12.58 4.22 -17.66
CA HIS A 50 -11.61 4.75 -18.61
C HIS A 50 -10.41 5.40 -17.91
N VAL A 51 -9.21 4.93 -18.21
CA VAL A 51 -7.91 5.46 -17.74
C VAL A 51 -6.97 5.71 -18.92
N ASN A 52 -5.96 6.57 -18.75
CA ASN A 52 -5.05 6.92 -19.86
C ASN A 52 -4.17 5.75 -20.30
N LYS A 53 -3.74 4.91 -19.36
CA LYS A 53 -2.80 3.80 -19.58
C LYS A 53 -3.15 2.63 -18.66
N LEU A 54 -2.91 1.41 -19.15
CA LEU A 54 -3.19 0.15 -18.46
C LEU A 54 -1.92 -0.66 -18.14
N ASP A 55 -0.77 -0.23 -18.65
CA ASP A 55 0.52 -0.92 -18.58
C ASP A 55 0.91 -1.33 -17.16
N MET A 56 0.62 -0.47 -16.19
CA MET A 56 0.91 -0.71 -14.77
C MET A 56 0.08 -1.86 -14.17
N PHE A 57 -1.07 -2.19 -14.76
CA PHE A 57 -1.99 -3.23 -14.28
C PHE A 57 -1.87 -4.54 -15.07
N ARG A 58 -0.91 -4.66 -16.00
CA ARG A 58 -0.78 -5.81 -16.91
C ARG A 58 -0.75 -7.16 -16.19
N ASN A 59 -0.13 -7.22 -15.01
CA ASN A 59 0.01 -8.45 -14.21
C ASN A 59 -0.94 -8.48 -13.00
N MET A 60 -1.98 -7.64 -12.98
CA MET A 60 -2.98 -7.54 -11.92
C MET A 60 -4.38 -7.76 -12.51
N PRO A 61 -4.75 -9.00 -12.87
CA PRO A 61 -5.99 -9.29 -13.58
C PRO A 61 -7.23 -8.80 -12.82
N ASP A 62 -7.22 -8.91 -11.49
CA ASP A 62 -8.30 -8.45 -10.59
C ASP A 62 -8.59 -6.96 -10.69
N ILE A 63 -7.64 -6.16 -11.19
CA ILE A 63 -7.83 -4.72 -11.43
C ILE A 63 -8.03 -4.49 -12.93
N LEU A 64 -7.21 -5.14 -13.77
CA LEU A 64 -7.10 -4.87 -15.19
C LEU A 64 -8.44 -5.01 -15.94
N HIS A 65 -9.23 -6.03 -15.60
CA HIS A 65 -10.50 -6.28 -16.30
C HIS A 65 -11.58 -5.22 -16.02
N HIS A 66 -11.42 -4.41 -14.97
CA HIS A 66 -12.32 -3.28 -14.65
C HIS A 66 -11.91 -1.98 -15.33
N LEU A 67 -10.76 -1.94 -16.01
CA LEU A 67 -10.20 -0.74 -16.61
C LEU A 67 -10.18 -0.84 -18.13
N THR A 68 -10.23 0.31 -18.79
CA THR A 68 -10.14 0.38 -20.25
C THR A 68 -9.44 1.66 -20.72
N THR A 69 -8.82 1.62 -21.90
CA THR A 69 -8.38 2.82 -22.64
C THR A 69 -9.44 3.30 -23.64
N ASP A 70 -10.55 2.57 -23.80
CA ASP A 70 -11.66 3.01 -24.62
C ASP A 70 -12.40 4.18 -23.97
N ARG A 71 -12.65 5.23 -24.76
CA ARG A 71 -13.35 6.44 -24.34
C ARG A 71 -14.87 6.29 -24.39
N GLY A 72 -15.38 5.17 -24.92
CA GLY A 72 -16.81 4.91 -25.13
C GLY A 72 -17.64 4.56 -23.88
N THR A 73 -17.03 4.54 -22.70
CA THR A 73 -17.64 4.23 -21.39
C THR A 73 -18.30 5.44 -20.71
N GLN A 74 -19.08 5.20 -19.65
CA GLN A 74 -19.74 6.23 -18.85
C GLN A 74 -18.95 6.65 -17.60
N ILE A 75 -17.89 5.92 -17.21
CA ILE A 75 -17.08 6.26 -16.03
C ILE A 75 -15.65 6.51 -16.47
N HIS A 76 -15.15 7.71 -16.23
CA HIS A 76 -13.78 8.09 -16.58
C HIS A 76 -12.99 8.46 -15.33
N ALA A 77 -11.78 7.92 -15.21
CA ALA A 77 -10.74 8.35 -14.29
C ALA A 77 -9.50 8.89 -15.04
N CYS A 78 -9.66 9.21 -16.32
CA CYS A 78 -8.58 9.78 -17.12
C CYS A 78 -8.14 11.14 -16.58
N ARG A 79 -6.85 11.42 -16.79
CA ARG A 79 -6.14 12.56 -16.25
C ARG A 79 -5.50 13.35 -17.38
N HIS A 80 -5.39 14.66 -17.17
CA HIS A 80 -4.60 15.55 -18.01
C HIS A 80 -3.75 16.41 -17.07
N PRO A 81 -2.50 16.77 -17.43
CA PRO A 81 -1.66 17.64 -16.60
C PRO A 81 -2.35 18.96 -16.22
N LYS A 82 -3.25 19.44 -17.09
CA LYS A 82 -4.09 20.64 -16.89
C LYS A 82 -5.53 20.34 -16.49
N ALA A 83 -5.79 19.22 -15.80
CA ALA A 83 -7.15 18.77 -15.47
C ALA A 83 -8.02 19.82 -14.75
N GLU A 84 -7.42 20.74 -13.98
CA GLU A 84 -8.15 21.81 -13.29
C GLU A 84 -8.77 22.85 -14.26
N GLU A 85 -8.17 23.05 -15.44
CA GLU A 85 -8.76 23.90 -16.48
C GLU A 85 -10.02 23.24 -17.07
N TYR A 86 -9.97 21.93 -17.34
CA TYR A 86 -11.11 21.16 -17.87
C TYR A 86 -12.30 21.09 -16.90
N PHE A 87 -12.03 21.15 -15.60
CA PHE A 87 -13.05 21.19 -14.55
C PHE A 87 -14.00 22.38 -14.69
N HIS A 88 -13.52 23.53 -15.15
CA HIS A 88 -14.34 24.72 -15.35
C HIS A 88 -15.24 24.63 -16.60
N TRP A 89 -14.88 23.76 -17.55
CA TRP A 89 -15.57 23.66 -18.84
C TRP A 89 -16.49 22.44 -18.96
N ASN A 90 -16.70 21.67 -17.89
CA ASN A 90 -17.45 20.40 -17.93
C ASN A 90 -16.96 19.46 -19.04
N LYS A 91 -15.64 19.40 -19.25
CA LYS A 91 -15.03 18.58 -20.30
C LYS A 91 -14.27 17.41 -19.68
N LEU A 92 -14.34 16.26 -20.35
CA LEU A 92 -13.52 15.10 -19.98
C LEU A 92 -12.07 15.33 -20.39
N PRO A 93 -11.08 14.96 -19.56
CA PRO A 93 -9.66 15.11 -19.88
C PRO A 93 -9.21 14.39 -21.16
N CYS A 94 -9.92 13.34 -21.56
CA CYS A 94 -9.65 12.60 -22.79
C CYS A 94 -10.28 13.22 -24.05
N GLY A 95 -10.93 14.38 -23.93
CA GLY A 95 -11.44 15.15 -25.05
C GLY A 95 -12.77 14.69 -25.65
N ILE A 96 -13.37 13.59 -25.18
CA ILE A 96 -14.71 13.19 -25.62
C ILE A 96 -15.77 14.15 -25.07
N THR A 97 -16.64 14.64 -25.95
CA THR A 97 -17.69 15.62 -25.62
C THR A 97 -19.09 15.19 -26.08
N SER A 98 -19.16 14.23 -27.00
CA SER A 98 -20.42 13.71 -27.54
C SER A 98 -20.28 12.23 -27.94
N LYS A 99 -21.40 11.52 -27.96
CA LYS A 99 -21.51 10.15 -28.49
C LYS A 99 -22.66 10.14 -29.49
N ASN A 100 -22.45 9.64 -30.72
CA ASN A 100 -23.45 9.67 -31.78
C ASN A 100 -24.04 11.06 -32.04
N ARG A 101 -23.19 12.11 -32.00
CA ARG A 101 -23.57 13.53 -32.12
C ARG A 101 -24.47 14.08 -30.99
N ILE A 102 -24.72 13.30 -29.95
CA ILE A 102 -25.46 13.75 -28.76
C ILE A 102 -24.44 14.17 -27.69
N PRO A 103 -24.53 15.42 -27.17
CA PRO A 103 -23.62 15.90 -26.12
C PRO A 103 -23.68 15.04 -24.86
N LEU A 104 -22.54 14.88 -24.20
CA LEU A 104 -22.46 14.17 -22.92
C LEU A 104 -22.86 15.09 -21.76
N HIS A 105 -23.63 14.53 -20.82
CA HIS A 105 -23.96 15.19 -19.56
C HIS A 105 -22.96 14.74 -18.50
N ILE A 106 -22.00 15.60 -18.19
CA ILE A 106 -20.85 15.26 -17.36
C ILE A 106 -21.04 15.82 -15.95
N ILE A 107 -20.88 14.96 -14.93
CA ILE A 107 -20.57 15.41 -13.57
C ILE A 107 -19.13 15.07 -13.21
N SER A 108 -18.53 15.91 -12.40
CA SER A 108 -17.21 15.68 -11.83
C SER A 108 -17.32 15.31 -10.36
N ILE A 109 -16.61 14.25 -9.97
CA ILE A 109 -16.49 13.82 -8.58
C ILE A 109 -15.02 13.86 -8.22
N LYS A 110 -14.67 14.65 -7.22
CA LYS A 110 -13.30 14.77 -6.71
C LYS A 110 -13.19 14.02 -5.37
N PRO A 111 -12.62 12.80 -5.34
CA PRO A 111 -12.28 12.13 -4.09
C PRO A 111 -11.29 12.99 -3.31
N SER A 112 -11.63 13.37 -2.09
CA SER A 112 -10.81 14.24 -1.26
C SER A 112 -10.97 13.93 0.22
N THR A 113 -9.90 14.13 0.98
CA THR A 113 -9.96 14.00 2.43
C THR A 113 -10.96 15.02 2.99
N MET A 114 -11.89 14.51 3.79
CA MET A 114 -12.79 15.29 4.63
C MET A 114 -12.59 14.80 6.05
N TRP A 115 -12.65 15.71 7.02
CA TRP A 115 -12.49 15.38 8.43
C TRP A 115 -13.51 16.13 9.26
N PHE A 116 -13.89 15.51 10.37
CA PHE A 116 -14.79 16.07 11.36
C PHE A 116 -14.01 16.14 12.67
N GLY A 117 -14.08 17.28 13.34
CA GLY A 117 -13.54 17.42 14.69
C GLY A 117 -14.32 16.57 15.68
N GLU A 118 -13.70 16.23 16.80
CA GLU A 118 -14.28 15.39 17.86
C GLU A 118 -15.67 15.85 18.33
N ARG A 119 -15.89 17.17 18.38
CA ARG A 119 -17.17 17.78 18.82
C ARG A 119 -18.17 18.00 17.68
N THR A 120 -17.83 17.62 16.45
CA THR A 120 -18.68 17.82 15.27
C THR A 120 -19.30 16.50 14.83
N ARG A 121 -20.60 16.52 14.52
CA ARG A 121 -21.26 15.34 13.96
C ARG A 121 -20.77 15.10 12.53
N LYS A 122 -20.66 13.82 12.16
CA LYS A 122 -20.42 13.42 10.76
C LYS A 122 -21.50 14.03 9.86
N THR A 123 -21.09 14.67 8.77
CA THR A 123 -22.01 15.15 7.73
C THR A 123 -21.98 14.21 6.53
N ASN A 124 -22.71 14.56 5.47
CA ASN A 124 -22.75 13.76 4.24
C ASN A 124 -21.34 13.61 3.64
N VAL A 125 -21.01 12.38 3.22
CA VAL A 125 -19.75 12.06 2.54
C VAL A 125 -19.68 12.66 1.13
N ILE A 126 -20.80 13.07 0.55
CA ILE A 126 -20.89 13.79 -0.72
C ILE A 126 -21.23 15.25 -0.45
N VAL A 127 -20.42 16.15 -0.99
CA VAL A 127 -20.62 17.61 -0.93
C VAL A 127 -20.70 18.15 -2.35
N ARG A 128 -21.83 18.75 -2.70
CA ARG A 128 -21.99 19.46 -3.98
C ARG A 128 -21.24 20.79 -3.91
N THR A 129 -20.32 21.03 -4.85
CA THR A 129 -19.52 22.27 -4.93
C THR A 129 -19.88 23.15 -6.12
N GLY A 130 -20.66 22.62 -7.07
CA GLY A 130 -21.15 23.36 -8.23
C GLY A 130 -22.35 22.65 -8.86
N GLU A 131 -22.84 23.17 -9.99
CA GLU A 131 -24.00 22.59 -10.67
C GLU A 131 -23.74 21.12 -11.08
N SER A 132 -22.57 20.86 -11.64
CA SER A 132 -22.11 19.54 -12.13
C SER A 132 -20.90 19.00 -11.37
N SER A 133 -20.62 19.53 -10.17
CA SER A 133 -19.37 19.25 -9.46
C SER A 133 -19.59 18.84 -8.01
N TYR A 134 -18.91 17.77 -7.62
CA TYR A 134 -19.03 17.14 -6.31
C TYR A 134 -17.65 16.83 -5.72
N ARG A 135 -17.54 16.93 -4.41
CA ARG A 135 -16.47 16.34 -3.61
C ARG A 135 -17.02 15.12 -2.89
N ALA A 136 -16.25 14.05 -2.89
CA ALA A 136 -16.57 12.85 -2.13
C ALA A 136 -15.49 12.62 -1.07
N CYS A 137 -15.90 12.28 0.15
CA CYS A 137 -14.99 11.88 1.21
C CYS A 137 -14.20 10.66 0.75
N PHE A 138 -12.87 10.76 0.81
CA PHE A 138 -11.96 9.66 0.51
C PHE A 138 -10.61 9.95 1.17
N SER A 139 -10.05 9.00 1.93
CA SER A 139 -8.76 9.19 2.60
C SER A 139 -7.83 8.02 2.32
N PHE A 140 -6.54 8.36 2.12
CA PHE A 140 -5.43 7.41 2.03
C PHE A 140 -4.76 7.16 3.38
N HIS A 141 -5.04 8.01 4.37
CA HIS A 141 -4.40 8.01 5.66
C HIS A 141 -5.43 7.91 6.77
N SER A 142 -5.03 7.25 7.85
CA SER A 142 -5.79 7.20 9.08
C SER A 142 -6.02 8.60 9.64
N SER A 143 -7.21 8.80 10.19
CA SER A 143 -7.57 9.95 11.00
C SER A 143 -6.76 9.99 12.30
N TYR A 144 -6.75 11.15 12.95
CA TYR A 144 -6.07 11.31 14.23
C TYR A 144 -6.57 10.34 15.31
N SER A 145 -7.88 10.10 15.39
CA SER A 145 -8.47 9.15 16.34
C SER A 145 -8.03 7.72 16.06
N GLU A 146 -7.97 7.30 14.79
CA GLU A 146 -7.49 5.95 14.42
C GLU A 146 -6.00 5.79 14.73
N ILE A 147 -5.18 6.82 14.51
CA ILE A 147 -3.76 6.80 14.90
C ILE A 147 -3.62 6.68 16.42
N LYS A 148 -4.42 7.45 17.18
CA LYS A 148 -4.40 7.41 18.65
C LYS A 148 -4.81 6.03 19.18
N ASP A 149 -5.85 5.45 18.60
CA ASP A 149 -6.34 4.11 18.95
C ASP A 149 -5.27 3.05 18.66
N PHE A 150 -4.70 3.07 17.45
CA PHE A 150 -3.64 2.14 17.04
C PHE A 150 -2.39 2.24 17.94
N LEU A 151 -1.92 3.45 18.23
CA LEU A 151 -0.75 3.65 19.08
C LEU A 151 -1.02 3.27 20.54
N SER A 152 -2.21 3.59 21.06
CA SER A 152 -2.64 3.13 22.39
C SER A 152 -2.64 1.60 22.48
N TYR A 153 -3.12 0.93 21.44
CA TYR A 153 -3.21 -0.53 21.40
C TYR A 153 -1.82 -1.19 21.41
N ILE A 154 -0.89 -0.75 20.56
CA ILE A 154 0.45 -1.36 20.49
C ILE A 154 1.38 -0.85 21.62
N SER A 155 1.10 0.31 22.21
CA SER A 155 1.83 0.92 23.33
C SER A 155 3.37 0.86 23.17
N PRO A 156 3.94 1.50 22.13
CA PRO A 156 5.36 1.39 21.81
C PRO A 156 6.23 2.18 22.80
N VAL A 157 7.53 1.89 22.87
CA VAL A 157 8.47 2.69 23.69
C VAL A 157 8.71 4.05 23.07
N ASN A 158 8.88 4.09 21.74
CA ASN A 158 9.18 5.30 20.98
C ASN A 158 8.27 5.38 19.76
N VAL A 159 7.88 6.60 19.38
CA VAL A 159 7.14 6.90 18.16
C VAL A 159 7.87 7.98 17.38
N TYR A 160 8.07 7.72 16.09
CA TYR A 160 8.72 8.65 15.17
C TYR A 160 7.74 8.98 14.03
N PRO A 161 7.27 10.23 13.91
CA PRO A 161 6.35 10.60 12.85
C PRO A 161 7.09 10.66 11.51
N ASN A 162 6.60 9.90 10.52
CA ASN A 162 7.14 9.89 9.16
C ASN A 162 6.81 11.17 8.37
N VAL A 163 5.74 11.87 8.76
CA VAL A 163 5.23 13.05 8.05
C VAL A 163 4.88 14.13 9.08
N ILE A 164 5.20 15.39 8.76
CA ILE A 164 4.79 16.57 9.53
C ILE A 164 3.59 17.20 8.81
N PRO A 165 2.39 17.23 9.43
CA PRO A 165 1.23 17.87 8.83
C PRO A 165 1.47 19.36 8.57
N LEU A 166 0.92 19.87 7.47
CA LEU A 166 0.99 21.29 7.13
C LEU A 166 0.43 22.14 8.29
N GLY A 167 1.12 23.24 8.61
CA GLY A 167 0.76 24.13 9.72
C GLY A 167 1.09 23.58 11.12
N THR A 168 1.87 22.49 11.22
CA THR A 168 2.32 21.90 12.49
C THR A 168 3.85 21.76 12.52
N THR A 169 4.44 21.58 13.70
CA THR A 169 5.89 21.32 13.88
C THR A 169 6.14 19.89 14.35
N LEU A 170 7.36 19.39 14.14
CA LEU A 170 7.77 18.05 14.58
C LEU A 170 7.59 17.88 16.10
N GLU A 171 7.96 18.90 16.87
CA GLU A 171 7.88 18.93 18.32
C GLU A 171 6.43 18.79 18.77
N LYS A 172 5.52 19.54 18.14
CA LYS A 172 4.09 19.47 18.45
C LYS A 172 3.51 18.09 18.14
N VAL A 173 3.91 17.46 17.02
CA VAL A 173 3.49 16.09 16.72
C VAL A 173 4.03 15.11 17.75
N LYS A 174 5.31 15.22 18.13
CA LYS A 174 5.92 14.36 19.15
C LYS A 174 5.20 14.50 20.50
N GLU A 175 4.90 15.72 20.94
CA GLU A 175 4.18 15.97 22.19
C GLU A 175 2.75 15.40 22.17
N ILE A 176 2.08 15.40 21.01
CA ILE A 176 0.76 14.77 20.87
C ILE A 176 0.84 13.23 21.00
N LEU A 177 1.88 12.60 20.46
CA LEU A 177 2.00 11.13 20.41
C LEU A 177 2.68 10.53 21.64
N LYS A 178 3.50 11.31 22.36
CA LYS A 178 4.25 10.87 23.54
C LYS A 178 3.39 10.25 24.66
N PRO A 179 2.19 10.75 25.00
CA PRO A 179 1.32 10.14 26.00
C PRO A 179 0.84 8.72 25.64
N LEU A 180 0.95 8.34 24.37
CA LEU A 180 0.55 7.02 23.86
C LEU A 180 1.71 6.01 23.90
N CYS A 181 2.91 6.44 24.30
CA CYS A 181 4.08 5.59 24.41
C CYS A 181 4.20 5.07 25.85
N ARG A 182 4.66 3.82 26.02
CA ARG A 182 5.03 3.33 27.35
C ARG A 182 6.34 3.97 27.77
N SER A 183 6.40 4.42 29.03
CA SER A 183 7.66 4.83 29.63
C SER A 183 8.66 3.69 29.51
N SER A 184 9.86 3.98 29.00
CA SER A 184 10.98 3.06 29.18
C SER A 184 11.20 2.94 30.69
N GLN A 185 10.66 1.88 31.30
CA GLN A 185 11.26 1.40 32.51
C GLN A 185 12.66 0.98 32.08
N ASN A 186 13.68 1.66 32.61
CA ASN A 186 15.04 1.13 32.67
C ASN A 186 14.98 -0.14 33.52
N ILE A 187 14.38 -1.21 32.98
CA ILE A 187 14.64 -2.56 33.43
C ILE A 187 15.96 -2.89 32.75
N GLU A 188 17.03 -2.33 33.30
CA GLU A 188 18.34 -2.94 33.15
C GLU A 188 18.11 -4.44 33.42
N PRO A 189 18.41 -5.34 32.47
CA PRO A 189 18.09 -6.75 32.65
C PRO A 189 18.81 -7.22 33.90
N LYS A 190 18.08 -7.29 35.02
CA LYS A 190 18.63 -7.69 36.30
C LYS A 190 18.95 -9.15 36.16
N TYR A 191 20.21 -9.44 35.83
CA TYR A 191 20.71 -10.79 35.64
C TYR A 191 20.35 -11.60 36.87
N LYS A 192 19.37 -12.50 36.72
CA LYS A 192 19.11 -13.55 37.68
C LYS A 192 20.00 -14.71 37.26
N PRO A 193 21.09 -15.01 38.01
CA PRO A 193 21.88 -16.18 37.70
C PRO A 193 20.95 -17.39 37.68
N LEU A 194 21.02 -18.15 36.58
CA LEU A 194 20.45 -19.49 36.53
C LEU A 194 21.10 -20.23 37.70
N GLY A 195 20.29 -20.61 38.70
CA GLY A 195 20.79 -21.21 39.93
C GLY A 195 21.74 -22.37 39.66
N LYS A 196 22.51 -22.77 40.69
CA LYS A 196 23.51 -23.85 40.56
C LYS A 196 22.89 -25.07 39.87
N LEU A 197 23.50 -25.51 38.76
CA LEU A 197 23.09 -26.69 38.02
C LEU A 197 23.04 -27.88 39.00
N LYS A 198 21.84 -28.35 39.33
CA LYS A 198 21.70 -29.56 40.15
C LYS A 198 22.19 -30.72 39.28
N ARG A 199 23.32 -31.31 39.67
CA ARG A 199 23.83 -32.54 39.07
C ARG A 199 22.75 -33.61 39.28
N ALA A 200 22.30 -34.25 38.21
CA ALA A 200 21.40 -35.39 38.32
C ALA A 200 22.03 -36.40 39.29
N ARG A 201 21.31 -36.74 40.37
CA ARG A 201 21.70 -37.83 41.25
C ARG A 201 21.69 -39.11 40.41
N ILE A 202 22.84 -39.76 40.30
CA ILE A 202 22.89 -41.15 39.88
C ILE A 202 22.24 -41.93 41.03
N ILE A 203 21.02 -42.40 40.82
CA ILE A 203 20.37 -43.35 41.72
C ILE A 203 21.17 -44.64 41.58
N HIS A 204 22.03 -44.92 42.54
CA HIS A 204 22.45 -46.29 42.81
C HIS A 204 21.25 -46.96 43.49
N LEU A 205 20.64 -47.91 42.78
CA LEU A 205 19.76 -48.91 43.38
C LEU A 205 20.60 -49.67 44.42
N ASP A 206 20.30 -49.45 45.70
CA ASP A 206 20.06 -50.52 46.65
C ASP A 206 19.58 -49.95 48.00
N SER A 207 18.59 -50.64 48.57
CA SER A 207 18.04 -50.59 49.94
C SER A 207 17.17 -49.39 50.37
N GLU A 208 15.85 -49.66 50.35
CA GLU A 208 14.84 -49.44 51.42
C GLU A 208 14.82 -48.08 52.15
N GLU A 209 13.80 -47.26 51.86
CA GLU A 209 12.73 -46.83 52.79
C GLU A 209 11.86 -45.73 52.14
N GLU A 210 10.58 -45.77 52.47
CA GLU A 210 9.43 -45.03 51.91
C GLU A 210 9.53 -43.51 52.11
N GLU A 211 8.99 -42.71 51.17
CA GLU A 211 7.90 -41.74 51.40
C GLU A 211 7.37 -41.23 50.05
N GLU A 212 6.04 -41.22 49.95
CA GLU A 212 5.21 -40.81 48.81
C GLU A 212 5.27 -39.28 48.60
N ASP A 213 5.39 -38.83 47.35
CA ASP A 213 4.69 -37.64 46.87
C ASP A 213 4.61 -37.71 45.33
N ASP A 214 3.38 -37.96 44.87
CA ASP A 214 2.93 -37.95 43.48
C ASP A 214 3.17 -36.57 42.82
N ASP A 215 3.74 -36.56 41.60
CA ASP A 215 3.44 -35.61 40.51
C ASP A 215 4.27 -35.92 39.24
N ASP A 216 4.06 -37.08 38.62
CA ASP A 216 4.64 -37.44 37.31
C ASP A 216 3.72 -37.01 36.15
N LEU A 217 4.02 -35.87 35.52
CA LEU A 217 3.30 -35.34 34.35
C LEU A 217 4.04 -35.49 33.01
N PHE A 218 5.21 -36.12 32.95
CA PHE A 218 5.94 -36.27 31.68
C PHE A 218 6.71 -37.60 31.59
N ASP A 219 5.98 -38.71 31.53
CA ASP A 219 6.53 -40.00 31.14
C ASP A 219 6.42 -40.23 29.62
N ASP A 220 7.25 -39.52 28.85
CA ASP A 220 7.59 -39.94 27.49
C ASP A 220 9.10 -40.25 27.44
N PRO A 221 9.52 -41.47 27.03
CA PRO A 221 10.93 -41.81 26.96
C PRO A 221 11.64 -40.97 25.88
N LEU A 222 12.66 -40.21 26.29
CA LEU A 222 13.48 -39.40 25.39
C LEU A 222 14.24 -40.28 24.38
N PRO A 223 14.26 -39.92 23.08
CA PRO A 223 14.99 -40.69 22.07
C PRO A 223 16.52 -40.62 22.32
N VAL A 224 17.16 -41.77 22.17
CA VAL A 224 18.60 -41.96 22.39
C VAL A 224 19.43 -41.10 21.40
N PRO A 225 20.43 -40.32 21.85
CA PRO A 225 21.23 -39.48 20.95
C PRO A 225 22.12 -40.31 20.02
N LEU A 226 21.79 -40.34 18.72
CA LEU A 226 22.67 -40.89 17.68
C LEU A 226 23.81 -39.89 17.42
N ARG A 227 25.00 -40.17 17.97
CA ARG A 227 26.23 -39.43 17.65
C ARG A 227 26.74 -39.82 16.26
N HIS A 228 26.35 -39.07 15.24
CA HIS A 228 27.04 -39.12 13.95
C HIS A 228 28.27 -38.20 14.00
N LYS A 229 29.47 -38.78 14.13
CA LYS A 229 30.73 -38.06 13.88
C LYS A 229 30.89 -37.89 12.37
N VAL A 230 30.94 -36.65 11.89
CA VAL A 230 31.34 -36.32 10.52
C VAL A 230 32.88 -36.28 10.47
N PRO A 231 33.55 -37.07 9.61
CA PRO A 231 35.00 -37.00 9.45
C PRO A 231 35.42 -35.72 8.73
N ASN A 232 36.42 -35.04 9.30
CA ASN A 232 37.06 -33.82 8.82
C ASN A 232 37.86 -34.13 7.53
N GLN A 233 37.48 -33.55 6.39
CA GLN A 233 38.29 -33.64 5.16
C GLN A 233 39.26 -32.47 5.07
N GLN A 234 40.54 -32.83 4.98
CA GLN A 234 41.70 -31.94 4.89
C GLN A 234 41.66 -31.08 3.63
N THR A 235 41.93 -29.80 3.84
CA THR A 235 42.30 -28.78 2.85
C THR A 235 43.54 -29.22 2.07
N LEU A 236 43.44 -29.29 0.75
CA LEU A 236 44.59 -29.26 -0.15
C LEU A 236 44.38 -28.13 -1.18
N HIS A 237 45.09 -27.03 -0.94
CA HIS A 237 45.40 -26.03 -1.94
C HIS A 237 46.36 -26.63 -2.97
N SER A 238 46.17 -26.32 -4.26
CA SER A 238 47.28 -26.26 -5.20
C SER A 238 47.09 -25.07 -6.13
N GLU A 239 48.10 -24.21 -6.12
CA GLU A 239 48.24 -22.94 -6.82
C GLU A 239 48.73 -23.12 -8.27
N VAL A 240 48.02 -22.46 -9.20
CA VAL A 240 48.44 -21.59 -10.34
C VAL A 240 49.59 -22.02 -11.30
N LEU A 241 49.70 -21.72 -12.62
CA LEU A 241 49.44 -20.63 -13.61
C LEU A 241 49.77 -21.22 -15.03
N PRO A 242 49.94 -20.46 -16.15
CA PRO A 242 49.04 -19.59 -16.93
C PRO A 242 49.08 -19.97 -18.46
N MET A 243 48.38 -19.24 -19.35
CA MET A 243 48.85 -18.87 -20.72
C MET A 243 47.87 -17.91 -21.45
N THR A 244 48.36 -16.68 -21.63
CA THR A 244 48.22 -15.68 -22.74
C THR A 244 47.89 -16.24 -24.14
N ALA A 245 47.38 -15.54 -25.17
CA ALA A 245 46.91 -14.16 -25.43
C ALA A 245 46.32 -14.06 -26.87
N LEU A 246 45.24 -13.25 -27.05
CA LEU A 246 44.92 -12.25 -28.14
C LEU A 246 44.85 -12.67 -29.65
N PRO A 247 44.37 -11.83 -30.62
CA PRO A 247 43.10 -11.08 -30.80
C PRO A 247 42.56 -11.04 -32.28
N GLN A 248 41.66 -10.07 -32.60
CA GLN A 248 41.27 -9.49 -33.91
C GLN A 248 40.08 -10.10 -34.69
N ASP A 249 39.18 -9.39 -35.38
CA ASP A 249 39.19 -8.01 -35.92
C ASP A 249 37.76 -7.54 -36.33
N GLN A 250 37.53 -6.20 -36.35
CA GLN A 250 36.52 -5.53 -37.19
C GLN A 250 37.04 -5.34 -38.63
N PRO A 251 36.25 -4.78 -39.56
CA PRO A 251 36.52 -3.37 -39.87
C PRO A 251 35.30 -2.49 -40.24
N GLU A 252 35.52 -1.18 -40.03
CA GLU A 252 34.73 -0.01 -40.44
C GLU A 252 34.77 0.26 -41.96
N LYS A 253 33.85 1.09 -42.47
CA LYS A 253 34.25 2.33 -43.19
C LYS A 253 33.16 3.40 -43.30
N GLN A 254 33.63 4.64 -43.09
CA GLN A 254 32.99 5.95 -43.19
C GLN A 254 32.80 6.44 -44.64
N THR A 255 31.90 7.42 -44.84
CA THR A 255 32.09 8.70 -45.60
C THR A 255 30.79 9.51 -45.47
N GLU A 256 30.70 10.60 -44.68
CA GLU A 256 31.04 12.02 -44.92
C GLU A 256 30.14 12.83 -45.89
N SER A 257 29.88 14.10 -45.49
CA SER A 257 29.41 15.28 -46.26
C SER A 257 27.86 15.48 -46.35
N THR A 258 27.17 16.63 -46.16
CA THR A 258 27.49 18.07 -45.97
C THR A 258 26.22 18.87 -45.54
N GLU A 259 26.40 19.95 -44.76
CA GLU A 259 25.69 21.25 -44.68
C GLU A 259 24.14 21.45 -44.62
N CYS A 260 23.74 22.19 -43.57
CA CYS A 260 23.03 23.49 -43.55
C CYS A 260 21.73 23.71 -44.37
N PHE A 261 20.62 24.12 -43.71
CA PHE A 261 20.08 25.49 -43.79
C PHE A 261 18.92 25.72 -42.78
N LYS A 262 18.91 26.93 -42.22
CA LYS A 262 17.83 27.57 -41.44
C LYS A 262 16.93 28.40 -42.37
N ALA A 263 15.71 28.66 -41.89
CA ALA A 263 14.83 29.82 -42.13
C ALA A 263 14.19 29.99 -43.53
N GLU A 264 12.87 29.81 -43.60
CA GLU A 264 11.83 30.86 -43.50
C GLU A 264 10.51 30.25 -43.02
#